data_AF-A0A8S8Y5B7-F1
#
_entry.id   AF-A0A8S8Y5B7-F1
#
_cell.length_a   1.000
_cell.length_b   1.000
_cell.length_c   1.000
_cell.angle_alpha   90.00
_cell.angle_beta   90.00
_cell.angle_gamma   90.00
#
_symmetry.space_group_name_H-M   'P 1'
#
loop_
_entity.id
_entity.type
_entity.pdbx_description
1 polymer ?
#
loop_
_entity_poly.entity_id
_entity_poly.type
_entity_poly.pdbx_seq_one_letter_code
_entity_poly.pdbx_strand_id
1 'polypeptide(L)' 'MGNYAGILGTNAAIDYISEINLDDVHEHEVKLNKVMTSVLKDVNGLSIIGPEDATKRGGICSILLTTLTLMT' A
#
# COMPACT_ATOMS: atom_id res chain seq x y z
N MET A 1 29.93 -17.16 -6.31
CA MET A 1 30.00 -15.81 -6.90
C MET A 1 28.77 -15.60 -7.75
N GLY A 2 27.74 -14.91 -7.26
CA GLY A 2 26.40 -14.95 -7.88
C GLY A 2 25.42 -13.88 -7.44
N ASN A 3 25.88 -12.67 -7.09
CA ASN A 3 25.01 -11.53 -6.77
C ASN A 3 25.35 -10.28 -7.60
N TYR A 4 25.98 -10.45 -8.77
CA TYR A 4 26.36 -9.30 -9.59
C TYR A 4 25.13 -8.58 -10.17
N ALA A 5 24.13 -9.36 -10.62
CA ALA A 5 22.87 -8.82 -11.11
C ALA A 5 22.06 -8.08 -10.02
N GLY A 6 22.06 -8.59 -8.78
CA GLY A 6 21.38 -7.94 -7.65
C GLY A 6 22.07 -6.64 -7.23
N ILE A 7 23.41 -6.61 -7.22
CA ILE A 7 24.18 -5.40 -6.93
C ILE A 7 23.92 -4.32 -8.00
N LEU A 8 23.99 -4.68 -9.29
CA LEU A 8 23.70 -3.76 -10.39
C LEU A 8 22.25 -3.26 -10.37
N GLY A 9 21.29 -4.14 -10.12
CA GLY A 9 19.88 -3.75 -10.01
C GLY A 9 19.61 -2.84 -8.82
N THR A 10 20.29 -3.06 -7.69
CA THR A 10 20.19 -2.18 -6.52
C THR A 10 20.76 -0.80 -6.83
N ASN A 11 21.89 -0.71 -7.54
CA ASN A 11 22.45 0.58 -7.94
C ASN A 11 21.49 1.35 -8.85
N ALA A 12 20.92 0.70 -9.87
CA ALA A 12 19.92 1.33 -10.74
C ALA A 12 18.66 1.78 -9.98
N ALA A 13 18.21 1.02 -8.98
CA ALA A 13 17.08 1.40 -8.14
C ALA A 13 17.41 2.62 -7.25
N ILE A 14 18.62 2.69 -6.70
CA ILE A 14 19.10 3.85 -5.94
C ILE A 14 19.13 5.08 -6.84
N ASP A 15 19.69 4.97 -8.05
CA ASP A 15 19.75 6.09 -9.00
C ASP A 15 18.35 6.63 -9.30
N TYR A 16 17.40 5.74 -9.63
CA TYR A 16 16.01 6.13 -9.87
C TYR A 16 15.35 6.81 -8.66
N ILE A 17 15.49 6.23 -7.46
CA ILE A 17 14.89 6.78 -6.24
C ILE A 17 15.53 8.13 -5.87
N SER A 18 16.81 8.33 -6.20
CA SER A 18 17.53 9.58 -5.91
C SER A 18 17.11 10.75 -6.80
N GLU A 19 16.51 10.46 -7.96
CA GLU A 19 16.03 11.47 -8.92
C GLU A 19 14.58 11.92 -8.66
N ILE A 20 13.82 11.18 -7.85
CA ILE A 20 12.41 11.48 -7.54
C ILE A 20 12.27 12.09 -6.14
N ASN A 21 11.22 12.89 -5.95
CA ASN A 21 10.85 13.37 -4.62
C ASN A 21 10.02 12.29 -3.89
N LEU A 22 10.56 11.74 -2.80
CA LEU A 22 9.86 10.73 -2.00
C LEU A 22 8.62 11.29 -1.27
N ASP A 23 8.56 12.59 -1.03
CA ASP A 23 7.36 13.22 -0.45
C ASP A 23 6.19 13.14 -1.44
N ASP A 24 6.43 13.34 -2.74
CA ASP A 24 5.41 13.21 -3.78
C ASP A 24 4.88 11.77 -3.86
N VAL A 25 5.77 10.78 -3.69
CA VAL A 25 5.40 9.36 -3.61
C VAL A 25 4.52 9.09 -2.39
N HIS A 26 4.92 9.61 -1.22
CA HIS A 26 4.15 9.46 0.00
C HIS A 26 2.76 10.12 -0.10
N GLU A 27 2.67 11.33 -0.64
CA GLU A 27 1.40 12.01 -0.88
C GLU A 27 0.49 11.21 -1.81
N HIS A 28 1.06 10.59 -2.85
CA HIS A 28 0.35 9.71 -3.75
C HIS A 28 -0.20 8.46 -3.03
N GLU A 29 0.62 7.80 -2.21
CA GLU A 29 0.20 6.65 -1.40
C GLU A 29 -0.94 7.02 -0.45
N VAL A 30 -0.84 8.15 0.25
CA VAL A 30 -1.90 8.65 1.13
C VAL A 30 -3.18 8.94 0.34
N LYS A 31 -3.08 9.52 -0.86
CA LYS A 31 -4.24 9.77 -1.73
C LYS A 31 -4.93 8.48 -2.14
N LEU A 32 -4.18 7.45 -2.53
CA LEU A 32 -4.69 6.10 -2.82
C LEU A 32 -5.41 5.49 -1.61
N ASN A 33 -4.78 5.52 -0.44
CA ASN A 33 -5.37 5.02 0.79
C ASN A 33 -6.66 5.76 1.18
N LYS A 34 -6.74 7.08 0.96
CA LYS A 34 -7.95 7.87 1.18
C LYS A 34 -9.10 7.40 0.28
N VAL A 35 -8.83 7.22 -1.01
CA VAL A 35 -9.83 6.73 -1.98
C VAL A 35 -10.29 5.33 -1.58
N MET A 36 -9.36 4.42 -1.32
CA MET A 36 -9.65 3.05 -0.92
C MET A 36 -10.52 2.99 0.34
N THR A 37 -10.21 3.80 1.36
CA THR A 37 -11.03 3.88 2.58
C THR A 37 -12.40 4.47 2.35
N SER A 38 -12.52 5.51 1.51
CA SER A 38 -13.82 6.08 1.18
C SER A 38 -14.76 5.09 0.50
N VAL A 39 -14.23 4.15 -0.29
CA VAL A 39 -15.03 3.13 -0.98
C VAL A 39 -15.32 1.96 -0.05
N LEU A 40 -14.29 1.42 0.62
CA LEU A 40 -14.43 0.18 1.40
C LEU A 40 -15.28 0.34 2.66
N LYS A 41 -15.31 1.54 3.26
CA LYS A 41 -16.14 1.80 4.46
C LYS A 41 -17.64 1.60 4.19
N ASP A 42 -18.07 1.77 2.94
CA ASP A 42 -19.47 1.69 2.54
C ASP A 42 -19.85 0.27 2.04
N VAL A 43 -18.89 -0.65 1.99
CA VAL A 43 -19.13 -2.03 1.54
C VAL A 43 -19.46 -2.91 2.75
N ASN A 44 -20.70 -3.41 2.78
CA ASN A 44 -21.15 -4.30 3.85
C ASN A 44 -20.31 -5.58 3.93
N GLY A 45 -19.87 -5.91 5.14
CA GLY A 45 -19.05 -7.10 5.42
C GLY A 45 -17.57 -6.95 5.10
N LEU A 46 -17.10 -5.78 4.66
CA LEU A 46 -15.67 -5.45 4.60
C LEU A 46 -15.27 -4.56 5.79
N SER A 47 -14.08 -4.79 6.32
CA SER A 47 -13.47 -3.95 7.35
C SER A 47 -11.98 -3.77 7.06
N ILE A 48 -11.48 -2.55 7.26
CA ILE A 48 -10.05 -2.26 7.08
C ILE A 48 -9.30 -2.65 8.35
N ILE A 49 -8.21 -3.40 8.20
CA ILE A 49 -7.32 -3.77 9.30
C ILE A 49 -6.25 -2.68 9.45
N GLY A 50 -6.20 -2.02 10.61
CA GLY A 50 -5.27 -0.94 10.91
C GLY A 50 -5.97 0.40 11.15
N PRO A 51 -5.22 1.52 11.19
CA PRO A 51 -5.81 2.83 11.46
C PRO A 51 -6.70 3.30 10.30
N GLU A 52 -7.88 3.84 10.62
CA GLU A 52 -8.79 4.43 9.63
C GLU A 52 -8.14 5.60 8.90
N ASP A 53 -7.35 6.39 9.64
CA ASP A 53 -6.57 7.50 9.10
C ASP A 53 -5.56 7.02 8.06
N ALA A 54 -5.83 7.35 6.80
CA ALA A 54 -4.99 7.04 5.65
C ALA A 54 -3.57 7.59 5.74
N THR A 55 -3.35 8.68 6.48
CA THR A 55 -2.02 9.28 6.67
C THR A 55 -1.12 8.43 7.57
N LYS A 56 -1.72 7.55 8.38
CA LYS A 56 -1.02 6.63 9.28
C LYS A 56 -0.81 5.24 8.66
N ARG A 57 -1.10 5.10 7.36
CA ARG A 57 -0.86 3.88 6.57
C ARG A 57 0.18 4.18 5.51
N GLY A 58 1.15 3.29 5.35
CA GLY A 58 2.05 3.30 4.19
C GLY A 58 1.35 2.74 2.95
N GLY A 59 2.12 2.30 1.95
CA GLY A 59 1.60 1.68 0.71
C GLY A 59 0.84 0.34 0.85
N ILE A 60 0.37 -0.05 2.05
CA ILE A 60 -0.37 -1.29 2.29
C ILE A 60 -1.72 -0.98 2.94
N CYS A 61 -2.78 -1.58 2.40
CA CYS A 61 -4.12 -1.54 2.99
C CYS A 61 -4.71 -2.96 3.09
N SER A 62 -4.71 -3.50 4.30
CA SER A 62 -5.26 -4.83 4.59
C SER A 62 -6.77 -4.75 4.84
N ILE A 63 -7.52 -5.71 4.31
CA ILE A 63 -8.99 -5.76 4.42
C ILE A 63 -9.41 -7.14 4.92
N LEU A 64 -10.41 -7.17 5.79
CA LEU A 64 -11.09 -8.37 6.25
C LEU A 64 -12.47 -8.45 5.60
N LEU A 65 -12.83 -9.63 5.08
CA LEU A 65 -14.17 -9.94 4.59
C LEU A 65 -14.84 -10.90 5.57
N THR A 66 -15.91 -10.45 6.24
CA THR A 66 -16.64 -11.22 7.26
C THR A 66 -17.76 -12.06 6.66
N THR A 67 -18.24 -11.74 5.46
CA THR A 67 -19.45 -12.35 4.85
C THR A 67 -19.26 -13.78 4.35
N LEU A 68 -18.10 -14.41 4.57
CA LEU A 68 -17.84 -15.78 4.12
C LEU A 68 -18.28 -16.87 5.11
N THR A 69 -19.15 -16.56 6.08
CA THR A 69 -19.88 -17.61 6.80
C THR A 69 -20.92 -18.19 5.84
N LEU A 70 -20.50 -19.24 5.13
CA LEU A 70 -21.37 -20.13 4.39
C LEU A 70 -22.64 -20.39 5.20
N MET A 71 -23.80 -20.16 4.57
CA MET A 71 -25.05 -20.79 4.98
C MET A 71 -24.80 -22.29 5.13
N THR A 72 -24.62 -22.74 6.37
CA THR A 72 -24.84 -24.11 6.82
C THR A 72 -25.98 -24.09 7.81
#